data_AF-A0A5J5GHS2-F1
#
_entry.id   AF-A0A5J5GHS2-F1
#
_cell.length_a   1.000
_cell.length_b   1.000
_cell.length_c   1.000
_cell.angle_alpha   90.00
_cell.angle_beta   90.00
_cell.angle_gamma   90.00
#
_symmetry.space_group_name_H-M   'P 1'
#
loop_
_entity.id
_entity.type
_entity.pdbx_description
1 polymer ?
#
loop_
_entity_poly.entity_id
_entity_poly.type
_entity_poly.pdbx_seq_one_letter_code
_entity_poly.pdbx_strand_id
1 'polypeptide(L)'
;MKSETKTQGSSLEFTDKEEEASFVIIIEQLKMFVGVNLDITLNKMYEVKRKFYDENPYVSFLNGEVYIINDIGKELYGFPLMCKLQWYK
;
A
#
# COMPACT_ATOMS: atom_id res chain seq x y z
N MET A 1 -10.82 -31.41 -23.40
CA MET A 1 -10.38 -31.26 -22.00
C MET A 1 -10.34 -29.77 -21.70
N LYS A 2 -11.26 -29.26 -20.87
CA LYS A 2 -11.23 -27.88 -20.39
C LYS A 2 -10.59 -27.93 -19.01
N SER A 3 -9.41 -27.33 -18.88
CA SER A 3 -8.77 -27.14 -17.58
C SER A 3 -9.40 -25.91 -16.95
N GLU A 4 -10.34 -26.12 -16.04
CA GLU A 4 -10.92 -25.05 -15.23
C GLU A 4 -9.91 -24.71 -14.13
N THR A 5 -9.15 -23.64 -14.35
CA THR A 5 -8.33 -23.05 -13.30
C THR A 5 -9.27 -22.49 -12.25
N LYS A 6 -9.40 -23.21 -11.14
CA LYS A 6 -10.19 -22.84 -9.98
C LYS A 6 -9.46 -21.68 -9.29
N THR A 7 -9.75 -20.44 -9.69
CA THR A 7 -9.25 -19.25 -8.99
C THR A 7 -9.96 -19.20 -7.64
N GLN A 8 -9.26 -19.65 -6.61
CA GLN A 8 -9.69 -19.67 -5.22
C GLN A 8 -9.96 -18.21 -4.82
N GLY A 9 -11.23 -17.85 -4.67
CA GLY A 9 -11.64 -16.49 -4.34
C GLY A 9 -11.20 -16.14 -2.92
N SER A 10 -10.08 -15.43 -2.80
CA SER A 10 -9.76 -14.74 -1.55
C SER A 10 -10.73 -13.56 -1.42
N SER A 11 -11.71 -13.69 -0.52
CA SER A 11 -12.48 -12.52 -0.09
C SER A 11 -11.53 -11.60 0.67
N LEU A 12 -11.28 -10.41 0.15
CA LEU A 12 -10.49 -9.40 0.84
C LEU A 12 -11.17 -9.04 2.17
N GLU A 13 -10.41 -9.11 3.26
CA GLU A 13 -10.89 -8.77 4.60
C GLU A 13 -10.34 -7.42 5.02
N PHE A 14 -11.19 -6.55 5.59
CA PHE A 14 -10.73 -5.30 6.17
C PHE A 14 -9.77 -5.58 7.34
N THR A 15 -8.72 -4.76 7.44
CA THR A 15 -7.80 -4.76 8.59
C THR A 15 -7.50 -3.33 9.03
N ASP A 16 -7.29 -3.14 10.33
CA ASP A 16 -6.78 -1.90 10.91
C ASP A 16 -5.26 -1.95 11.16
N LYS A 17 -4.64 -3.11 10.93
CA LYS A 17 -3.21 -3.34 11.11
C LYS A 17 -2.48 -3.22 9.79
N GLU A 18 -1.58 -2.24 9.71
CA GLU A 18 -0.76 -2.01 8.53
C GLU A 18 0.06 -3.26 8.19
N GLU A 19 0.67 -3.92 9.18
CA GLU A 19 1.53 -5.10 9.02
C GLU A 19 0.85 -6.32 8.39
N GLU A 20 -0.47 -6.45 8.53
CA GLU A 20 -1.26 -7.56 7.94
C GLU A 20 -1.75 -7.23 6.52
N ALA A 21 -1.68 -5.98 6.09
CA ALA A 21 -2.29 -5.53 4.85
C ALA A 21 -1.52 -5.98 3.59
N SER A 22 -2.25 -6.54 2.63
CA SER A 22 -1.78 -6.85 1.28
C SER A 22 -2.25 -5.82 0.26
N PHE A 23 -3.34 -5.10 0.55
CA PHE A 23 -3.91 -4.09 -0.33
C PHE A 23 -4.33 -2.84 0.45
N VAL A 24 -4.41 -1.72 -0.26
CA VAL A 24 -4.88 -0.46 0.28
C VAL A 24 -5.76 0.28 -0.73
N ILE A 25 -6.84 0.88 -0.24
CA ILE A 25 -7.62 1.87 -0.97
C ILE A 25 -7.28 3.25 -0.39
N ILE A 26 -6.86 4.17 -1.26
CA ILE A 26 -6.62 5.56 -0.87
C ILE A 26 -7.92 6.34 -1.07
N ILE A 27 -8.51 6.79 0.04
CA ILE A 27 -9.82 7.45 0.05
C ILE A 27 -9.68 8.96 -0.12
N GLU A 28 -8.61 9.53 0.43
CA GLU A 28 -8.38 10.97 0.43
C GLU A 28 -6.88 11.28 0.49
N GLN A 29 -6.46 12.35 -0.20
CA GLN A 29 -5.13 12.94 -0.03
C GLN A 29 -5.21 14.09 0.97
N LEU A 30 -4.35 14.06 2.00
CA LEU A 30 -4.32 15.05 3.06
C LEU A 30 -3.71 16.36 2.53
N LYS A 31 -4.54 17.39 2.41
CA LYS A 31 -4.18 18.71 1.88
C LYS A 31 -3.10 19.46 2.67
N MET A 32 -2.71 18.96 3.85
CA MET A 32 -1.64 19.56 4.66
C MET A 32 -0.26 19.44 4.00
N PHE A 33 -0.08 18.50 3.07
CA PHE A 33 1.14 18.35 2.27
C PHE A 33 0.97 19.07 0.92
N VAL A 34 0.92 20.40 0.97
CA VAL A 34 0.74 21.25 -0.23
C VAL A 34 1.88 21.02 -1.22
N GLY A 35 1.53 20.81 -2.50
CA GLY A 35 2.49 20.64 -3.59
C GLY A 35 2.95 19.20 -3.84
N VAL A 36 2.45 18.23 -3.06
CA VAL A 36 2.74 16.81 -3.31
C VAL A 36 1.72 16.26 -4.31
N ASN A 37 2.16 16.01 -5.54
CA ASN A 37 1.40 15.20 -6.48
C ASN A 37 1.79 13.73 -6.28
N LEU A 38 0.84 12.92 -5.85
CA LEU A 38 1.05 11.49 -5.61
C LEU A 38 0.79 10.62 -6.85
N ASP A 39 0.19 11.19 -7.90
CA ASP A 39 -0.25 10.47 -9.11
C ASP A 39 -1.03 9.18 -8.76
N ILE A 40 -2.10 9.34 -7.98
CA ILE A 40 -3.01 8.26 -7.55
C ILE A 40 -4.47 8.60 -7.85
N THR A 41 -5.21 7.60 -8.31
CA THR A 41 -6.66 7.59 -8.44
C THR A 41 -7.26 7.24 -7.08
N LEU A 42 -8.14 8.11 -6.56
CA LEU A 42 -8.87 7.85 -5.31
C LEU A 42 -9.84 6.70 -5.46
N ASN A 43 -10.07 5.96 -4.38
CA ASN A 43 -10.92 4.76 -4.30
C ASN A 43 -10.47 3.60 -5.19
N LYS A 44 -9.30 3.69 -5.83
CA LYS A 44 -8.63 2.57 -6.49
C LYS A 44 -7.88 1.75 -5.45
N MET A 45 -7.82 0.43 -5.68
CA MET A 45 -7.04 -0.50 -4.89
C MET A 45 -5.61 -0.61 -5.40
N TYR A 46 -4.65 -0.55 -4.49
CA TYR A 46 -3.22 -0.71 -4.74
C TYR A 46 -2.69 -1.89 -3.93
N GLU A 47 -1.74 -2.62 -4.49
CA GLU A 47 -0.98 -3.65 -3.77
C GLU A 47 0.03 -2.98 -2.84
N VAL A 48 0.04 -3.41 -1.58
CA VAL A 48 0.97 -2.93 -0.57
C VAL A 48 2.24 -3.75 -0.67
N LYS A 49 3.36 -3.07 -0.84
CA LYS A 49 4.69 -3.68 -0.86
C LYS A 49 5.50 -3.20 0.32
N ARG A 50 6.48 -4.01 0.72
CA ARG A 50 7.42 -3.70 1.81
C ARG A 50 8.84 -3.76 1.31
N LYS A 51 9.61 -2.73 1.61
CA LYS A 51 11.07 -2.75 1.42
C LYS A 51 11.72 -2.93 2.77
N PHE A 52 12.39 -4.06 2.98
CA PHE A 52 13.22 -4.27 4.15
C PHE A 52 14.59 -3.67 3.89
N TYR A 53 15.07 -2.86 4.83
CA TYR A 53 16.42 -2.33 4.79
C TYR A 53 17.35 -3.36 5.44
N ASP A 54 18.55 -3.55 4.87
CA ASP A 54 19.61 -4.27 5.56
C ASP A 54 19.83 -3.62 6.94
N GLU A 55 20.17 -4.41 7.96
CA GLU A 55 20.34 -3.94 9.35
C GLU A 55 21.15 -2.64 9.40
N ASN A 56 20.45 -1.52 9.48
CA ASN A 56 21.05 -0.21 9.59
C ASN A 56 21.12 0.14 11.08
N PRO A 57 22.32 0.27 11.67
CA PRO A 57 22.47 0.51 13.11
C PRO A 57 21.85 1.83 13.57
N TYR A 58 21.51 2.73 12.65
CA TYR A 58 20.90 4.03 12.96
C TYR A 58 19.36 4.02 12.93
N VAL A 59 18.74 3.01 12.33
CA VAL A 59 17.28 2.98 12.11
C VAL A 59 16.70 1.61 12.47
N SER A 60 17.14 1.08 13.61
CA SER A 60 16.77 -0.25 14.12
C SER A 60 15.28 -0.45 14.42
N PHE A 61 14.47 0.61 14.39
CA PHE A 61 13.01 0.54 14.61
C PHE A 61 12.20 0.44 13.31
N LEU A 62 12.76 0.81 12.15
CA LEU A 62 12.09 0.66 10.86
C LEU A 62 12.44 -0.71 10.28
N ASN A 63 11.70 -1.73 10.69
CA ASN A 63 11.85 -3.11 10.18
C ASN A 63 11.24 -3.26 8.76
N GLY A 64 11.40 -2.23 7.93
CA GLY A 64 10.87 -2.09 6.59
C GLY A 64 9.92 -0.90 6.42
N GLU A 65 9.81 -0.40 5.18
CA GLU A 65 8.92 0.69 4.80
C GLU A 65 7.87 0.21 3.81
N VAL A 66 6.61 0.60 4.03
CA VAL A 66 5.51 0.33 3.10
C VAL A 66 5.53 1.29 1.93
N TYR A 67 5.23 0.76 0.74
CA TYR A 67 5.07 1.55 -0.47
C TYR A 67 4.03 0.91 -1.39
N ILE A 68 3.53 1.72 -2.33
CA ILE A 68 2.72 1.25 -3.46
C ILE A 68 3.41 1.60 -4.77
N ILE A 69 2.98 0.97 -5.87
CA ILE A 69 3.26 1.47 -7.22
C ILE A 69 2.08 2.34 -7.63
N ASN A 70 2.33 3.63 -7.83
CA ASN A 70 1.29 4.60 -8.18
C ASN A 70 0.84 4.47 -9.66
N ASP A 71 -0.06 5.35 -10.12
CA ASP A 71 -0.68 5.22 -11.44
C ASP A 71 0.29 5.39 -12.62
N ILE A 72 1.47 5.95 -12.37
CA ILE A 72 2.51 6.15 -13.37
C ILE A 72 3.70 5.21 -13.20
N GLY A 73 3.57 4.19 -12.36
CA GLY A 73 4.60 3.16 -12.17
C GLY A 73 5.74 3.54 -11.22
N LYS A 74 5.60 4.62 -10.43
CA LYS A 74 6.60 5.02 -9.43
C LYS A 74 6.32 4.39 -8.08
N GLU A 75 7.39 4.02 -7.39
CA GLU A 75 7.32 3.62 -5.98
C GLU A 75 7.00 4.84 -5.12
N LEU A 76 5.89 4.78 -4.40
CA LEU A 76 5.42 5.84 -3.52
C LEU A 76 5.52 5.39 -2.07
N TYR A 77 6.60 5.81 -1.42
CA TYR A 77 6.88 5.62 -0.01
C TYR A 77 6.20 6.69 0.85
N GLY A 78 6.03 6.44 2.15
CA GLY A 78 5.46 7.41 3.09
C GLY A 78 4.00 7.83 2.84
N PHE A 79 3.31 7.22 1.87
CA PHE A 79 1.92 7.53 1.53
C PHE A 79 0.92 7.44 2.71
N PRO A 80 1.10 6.59 3.76
CA PRO A 80 0.19 6.56 4.90
C PRO A 80 0.14 7.86 5.69
N LEU A 81 1.22 8.64 5.68
CA LEU A 81 1.26 9.94 6.32
C LEU A 81 0.54 11.01 5.51
N MET A 82 0.36 10.79 4.21
CA MET A 82 -0.17 11.77 3.27
C MET A 82 -1.62 11.50 2.87
N CYS A 83 -2.20 10.36 3.30
CA CYS A 83 -3.47 9.87 2.79
C CYS A 83 -4.37 9.33 3.92
N LYS A 84 -5.68 9.40 3.70
CA LYS A 84 -6.66 8.57 4.41
C LYS A 84 -6.81 7.23 3.71
N LEU A 85 -6.69 6.14 4.46
CA LEU A 85 -6.55 4.79 3.92
C LEU A 85 -7.61 3.82 4.42
N GLN A 86 -7.86 2.79 3.63
CA GLN A 86 -8.57 1.57 4.01
C GLN A 86 -7.70 0.37 3.64
N TRP A 87 -7.30 -0.43 4.64
CA TRP A 87 -6.41 -1.56 4.46
C TRP A 87 -7.17 -2.87 4.35
N TYR A 88 -6.64 -3.79 3.55
CA TYR A 88 -7.20 -5.12 3.33
C TYR A 88 -6.12 -6.20 3.35
N LYS A 89 -6.47 -7.38 3.85
CA LYS A 89 -5.67 -8.61 3.78
C LYS A 89 -6.30 -9.66 2.87
#